data_AF-A0A6N9NIN7-F1
#
_entry.id   AF-A0A6N9NIN7-F1
#
_cell.length_a   1.000
_cell.length_b   1.000
_cell.length_c   1.000
_cell.angle_alpha   90.00
_cell.angle_beta   90.00
_cell.angle_gamma   90.00
#
_symmetry.space_group_name_H-M   'P 1'
#
loop_
_entity.id
_entity.type
_entity.pdbx_description
1 polymer ?
#
loop_
_entity_poly.entity_id
_entity_poly.type
_entity_poly.pdbx_seq_one_letter_code
_entity_poly.pdbx_strand_id
1 'polypeptide(L)'
;MKTTILTAIMALITLFSYGQNNVVTLYDAIPTYNAVIYNSDVYIPVGKERYNIEEYQAFNIGEPYAKGKYKFPFLEKGKPLFDGKEFAYIHSSGKLSKYNLKTGEYVWESAYKNSEWAAQTPPKDLSEKYIGVGVSDRVAVFNKETGELLIQVSGKGISEGFSLSGDEILIVSNYNGKNIAYDIKTGKELWSKKVGYTGGFGSTTEGDKIYLPSFEPYLFCLDKITGREIWKIDMKNLSNGCGSGFSTPPYIVGDYLYTIHRDKGIFKFDKNTGKEILNINEFGEVVGDLVPYKNYFLFIDVSTLYVFSPDKDEIIQSVELPINVRANLEVVGDFGIITNYNFDEEPYQKGVMTINLTSLIK
;
A
#
# COMPACT_ATOMS: atom_id res chain seq x y z
N MET A 1 -9.87 -19.54 -27.47
CA MET A 1 -11.23 -20.07 -27.17
C MET A 1 -11.19 -21.32 -26.29
N LYS A 2 -10.52 -22.42 -26.67
CA LYS A 2 -10.48 -23.64 -25.85
C LYS A 2 -9.73 -23.49 -24.52
N THR A 3 -8.65 -22.71 -24.47
CA THR A 3 -7.85 -22.46 -23.25
C THR A 3 -8.60 -21.58 -22.25
N THR A 4 -9.24 -20.50 -22.71
CA THR A 4 -10.07 -19.59 -21.89
C THR A 4 -11.25 -20.31 -21.21
N ILE A 5 -11.87 -21.25 -21.92
CA ILE A 5 -12.96 -22.06 -21.38
C ILE A 5 -12.45 -23.03 -20.30
N LEU A 6 -11.25 -23.59 -20.47
CA LEU A 6 -10.65 -24.49 -19.48
C LEU A 6 -10.25 -23.77 -18.19
N THR A 7 -9.70 -22.56 -18.30
CA THR A 7 -9.37 -21.70 -17.14
C THR A 7 -10.63 -21.24 -16.41
N ALA A 8 -11.70 -20.89 -17.14
CA ALA A 8 -12.98 -20.51 -16.55
C ALA A 8 -13.68 -21.68 -15.85
N ILE A 9 -13.60 -22.90 -16.41
CA ILE A 9 -14.11 -24.12 -15.78
C ILE A 9 -13.29 -24.47 -14.53
N MET A 10 -11.96 -24.29 -14.56
CA MET A 10 -11.11 -24.45 -13.37
C MET A 10 -11.50 -23.43 -12.29
N ALA A 11 -11.60 -22.13 -12.61
CA ALA A 11 -12.02 -21.10 -11.65
C ALA A 11 -13.40 -21.37 -11.04
N LEU A 12 -14.37 -21.83 -11.84
CA LEU A 12 -15.69 -22.25 -11.36
C LEU A 12 -15.62 -23.51 -10.47
N ILE A 13 -14.84 -24.52 -10.84
CA ILE A 13 -14.65 -25.73 -10.03
C ILE A 13 -13.95 -25.39 -8.71
N THR A 14 -12.97 -24.47 -8.73
CA THR A 14 -12.28 -24.00 -7.52
C THR A 14 -13.21 -23.19 -6.61
N LEU A 15 -14.07 -22.32 -7.16
CA LEU A 15 -15.10 -21.60 -6.40
C LEU A 15 -16.17 -22.54 -5.78
N PHE A 16 -16.49 -23.66 -6.44
CA PHE A 16 -17.45 -24.65 -5.91
C PHE A 16 -16.82 -25.65 -4.93
N SER A 17 -15.52 -25.94 -5.04
CA SER A 17 -14.81 -26.86 -4.14
C SER A 17 -14.38 -26.19 -2.84
N TYR A 18 -14.09 -24.89 -2.87
CA TYR A 18 -13.86 -24.08 -1.66
C TYR A 18 -15.21 -23.58 -1.15
N GLY A 19 -15.84 -24.35 -0.26
CA GLY A 19 -17.10 -24.01 0.39
C GLY A 19 -17.02 -22.80 1.34
N GLN A 20 -16.41 -21.69 0.93
CA GLN A 20 -16.30 -20.46 1.70
C GLN A 20 -17.01 -19.32 0.99
N ASN A 21 -18.11 -18.84 1.58
CA ASN A 21 -18.92 -17.69 1.15
C ASN A 21 -18.19 -16.33 1.07
N ASN A 22 -16.85 -16.31 1.17
CA ASN A 22 -16.05 -15.10 1.37
C ASN A 22 -15.19 -14.74 0.15
N VAL A 23 -14.77 -15.73 -0.66
CA VAL A 23 -14.05 -15.48 -1.91
C VAL A 23 -15.08 -15.16 -2.98
N VAL A 24 -15.10 -13.90 -3.39
CA VAL A 24 -16.20 -13.37 -4.17
C VAL A 24 -16.02 -13.69 -5.65
N THR A 25 -14.82 -13.52 -6.20
CA THR A 25 -14.59 -13.63 -7.64
C THR A 25 -13.11 -13.65 -8.00
N LEU A 26 -12.75 -14.41 -9.06
CA LEU A 26 -11.50 -14.30 -9.81
C LEU A 26 -11.76 -13.59 -11.16
N TYR A 27 -11.07 -12.49 -11.40
CA TYR A 27 -11.16 -11.74 -12.66
C TYR A 27 -10.02 -12.14 -13.60
N ASP A 28 -10.36 -12.51 -14.84
CA ASP A 28 -9.41 -12.69 -15.96
C ASP A 28 -9.01 -11.31 -16.52
N ALA A 29 -8.37 -10.52 -15.66
CA ALA A 29 -7.80 -9.23 -15.98
C ALA A 29 -6.30 -9.29 -15.69
N ILE A 30 -5.50 -8.64 -16.54
CA ILE A 30 -4.09 -8.38 -16.27
C ILE A 30 -4.04 -7.02 -15.56
N PRO A 31 -4.06 -6.97 -14.21
CA PRO A 31 -4.00 -5.69 -13.52
C PRO A 31 -2.66 -5.05 -13.84
N THR A 32 -2.74 -3.86 -14.45
CA THR A 32 -1.56 -3.00 -14.55
C THR A 32 -1.24 -2.36 -13.19
N TYR A 33 -2.25 -2.25 -12.32
CA TYR A 33 -2.21 -1.74 -10.93
C TYR A 33 -3.40 -2.24 -10.09
N ASN A 34 -3.45 -1.75 -8.86
CA ASN A 34 -4.48 -2.06 -7.89
C ASN A 34 -5.86 -1.57 -8.35
N ALA A 35 -6.88 -2.35 -8.00
CA ALA A 35 -8.27 -2.07 -8.35
C ALA A 35 -8.91 -1.13 -7.32
N VAL A 36 -9.98 -0.46 -7.73
CA VAL A 36 -10.60 0.60 -6.93
C VAL A 36 -12.09 0.36 -6.82
N ILE A 37 -12.70 0.73 -5.69
CA ILE A 37 -14.16 0.64 -5.51
C ILE A 37 -14.81 2.01 -5.57
N TYR A 38 -15.84 2.14 -6.40
CA TYR A 38 -16.68 3.33 -6.50
C TYR A 38 -18.13 2.92 -6.80
N ASN A 39 -19.11 3.50 -6.12
CA ASN A 39 -20.54 3.17 -6.26
C ASN A 39 -20.86 1.66 -6.22
N SER A 40 -20.19 0.91 -5.34
CA SER A 40 -20.33 -0.55 -5.20
C SER A 40 -19.80 -1.38 -6.38
N ASP A 41 -19.00 -0.78 -7.26
CA ASP A 41 -18.32 -1.44 -8.37
C ASP A 41 -16.82 -1.47 -8.16
N VAL A 42 -16.18 -2.55 -8.60
CA VAL A 42 -14.72 -2.69 -8.65
C VAL A 42 -14.23 -2.30 -10.03
N TYR A 43 -13.30 -1.36 -10.12
CA TYR A 43 -12.67 -0.89 -11.34
C TYR A 43 -11.22 -1.39 -11.37
N ILE A 44 -10.93 -2.31 -12.27
CA ILE A 44 -9.58 -2.86 -12.49
C ILE A 44 -8.93 -2.12 -13.66
N PRO A 45 -7.77 -1.47 -13.46
CA PRO A 45 -7.04 -0.82 -14.55
C PRO A 45 -6.40 -1.86 -15.47
N VAL A 46 -6.76 -1.81 -16.75
CA VAL A 46 -6.29 -2.73 -17.79
C VAL A 46 -5.58 -1.94 -18.90
N GLY A 47 -4.48 -2.50 -19.39
CA GLY A 47 -3.77 -1.99 -20.56
C GLY A 47 -2.73 -2.98 -21.07
N LYS A 48 -2.13 -2.65 -22.22
CA LYS A 48 -1.25 -3.57 -22.96
C LYS A 48 0.10 -3.81 -22.30
N GLU A 49 0.58 -2.87 -21.49
CA GLU A 49 1.89 -2.92 -20.84
C GLU A 49 1.78 -2.58 -19.35
N ARG A 50 2.72 -3.11 -18.56
CA ARG A 50 2.90 -2.71 -17.16
C ARG A 50 3.08 -1.20 -17.16
N TYR A 51 2.18 -0.51 -16.47
CA TYR A 51 2.18 0.94 -16.27
C TYR A 51 1.43 1.81 -17.28
N ASN A 52 0.82 1.24 -18.34
CA ASN A 52 -0.05 1.97 -19.25
C ASN A 52 -1.51 1.57 -18.99
N ILE A 53 -2.33 2.49 -18.46
CA ILE A 53 -3.76 2.24 -18.22
C ILE A 53 -4.54 2.76 -19.43
N GLU A 54 -5.11 1.85 -20.23
CA GLU A 54 -5.91 2.23 -21.41
C GLU A 54 -7.40 2.36 -21.07
N GLU A 55 -7.89 1.56 -20.12
CA GLU A 55 -9.28 1.50 -19.69
C GLU A 55 -9.39 0.87 -18.30
N TYR A 56 -10.57 1.00 -17.68
CA TYR A 56 -10.93 0.24 -16.49
C TYR A 56 -12.00 -0.78 -16.86
N GLN A 57 -11.79 -2.04 -16.47
CA GLN A 57 -12.87 -3.01 -16.48
C GLN A 57 -13.63 -2.85 -15.17
N ALA A 58 -14.93 -2.57 -15.25
CA ALA A 58 -15.78 -2.48 -14.08
C ALA A 58 -16.50 -3.79 -13.84
N PHE A 59 -16.60 -4.17 -12.58
CA PHE A 59 -17.21 -5.38 -12.11
C PHE A 59 -18.18 -5.03 -10.98
N ASN A 60 -19.35 -5.65 -10.97
CA ASN A 60 -20.16 -5.62 -9.76
C ASN A 60 -19.43 -6.46 -8.71
N ILE A 61 -19.39 -5.95 -7.48
CA ILE A 61 -18.97 -6.74 -6.34
C ILE A 61 -19.89 -7.97 -6.25
N GLY A 62 -19.33 -9.17 -6.23
CA GLY A 62 -20.13 -10.40 -6.25
C GLY A 62 -20.06 -11.17 -7.57
N GLU A 63 -19.72 -10.50 -8.66
CA GLU A 63 -19.90 -11.04 -10.00
C GLU A 63 -18.57 -11.29 -10.73
N PRO A 64 -18.40 -12.48 -11.34
CA PRO A 64 -17.16 -12.86 -12.01
C PRO A 64 -16.88 -12.18 -13.35
N TYR A 65 -17.86 -11.44 -13.87
CA TYR A 65 -17.80 -10.90 -15.22
C TYR A 65 -17.87 -9.38 -15.20
N ALA A 66 -17.08 -8.75 -16.07
CA ALA A 66 -17.09 -7.31 -16.23
C ALA A 66 -18.48 -6.88 -16.71
N LYS A 67 -19.10 -5.92 -16.03
CA LYS A 67 -20.34 -5.32 -16.50
C LYS A 67 -20.12 -4.37 -17.68
N GLY A 68 -18.88 -3.94 -17.87
CA GLY A 68 -18.47 -3.11 -19.00
C GLY A 68 -17.06 -2.59 -18.88
N LYS A 69 -16.59 -1.97 -19.96
CA LYS A 69 -15.35 -1.20 -20.00
C LYS A 69 -15.69 0.26 -19.79
N TYR A 70 -14.97 0.90 -18.87
CA TYR A 70 -15.14 2.29 -18.51
C TYR A 70 -13.85 3.03 -18.80
N LYS A 71 -13.97 4.13 -19.54
CA LYS A 71 -12.91 5.12 -19.67
C LYS A 71 -13.33 6.32 -18.84
N PHE A 72 -12.67 6.56 -17.71
CA PHE A 72 -12.80 7.87 -17.10
C PHE A 72 -12.07 8.88 -17.99
N PRO A 73 -12.68 10.05 -18.26
CA PRO A 73 -12.20 11.01 -19.27
C PRO A 73 -10.81 11.59 -18.98
N PHE A 74 -10.28 11.38 -17.77
CA PHE A 74 -9.03 11.94 -17.28
C PHE A 74 -7.86 10.93 -17.19
N LEU A 75 -8.11 9.64 -17.47
CA LEU A 75 -7.13 8.57 -17.21
C LEU A 75 -6.06 8.41 -18.27
N GLU A 76 -6.25 8.98 -19.45
CA GLU A 76 -5.18 9.05 -20.47
C GLU A 76 -3.95 9.84 -19.97
N LYS A 77 -4.06 10.49 -18.80
CA LYS A 77 -3.06 11.40 -18.30
C LYS A 77 -2.20 10.81 -17.18
N GLY A 78 -2.68 9.92 -16.29
CA GLY A 78 -1.91 9.64 -15.08
C GLY A 78 -2.42 8.55 -14.11
N LYS A 79 -1.65 8.31 -13.04
CA LYS A 79 -1.97 7.32 -11.99
C LYS A 79 -2.91 7.94 -10.94
N PRO A 80 -4.10 7.35 -10.70
CA PRO A 80 -5.03 7.90 -9.73
C PRO A 80 -4.80 7.37 -8.31
N LEU A 81 -5.05 8.23 -7.33
CA LEU A 81 -5.44 7.89 -5.96
C LEU A 81 -6.91 8.30 -5.80
N PHE A 82 -7.74 7.40 -5.31
CA PHE A 82 -9.13 7.68 -5.01
C PHE A 82 -9.28 7.87 -3.50
N ASP A 83 -10.02 8.88 -3.07
CA ASP A 83 -10.20 9.16 -1.63
C ASP A 83 -11.28 8.29 -0.96
N GLY A 84 -11.85 7.34 -1.71
CA GLY A 84 -12.96 6.49 -1.27
C GLY A 84 -14.30 7.22 -1.09
N LYS A 85 -14.37 8.51 -1.47
CA LYS A 85 -15.57 9.36 -1.34
C LYS A 85 -15.97 9.89 -2.71
N GLU A 86 -15.51 11.09 -3.06
CA GLU A 86 -16.00 11.86 -4.22
C GLU A 86 -14.88 12.33 -5.15
N PHE A 87 -13.61 12.11 -4.80
CA PHE A 87 -12.50 12.68 -5.56
C PHE A 87 -11.46 11.64 -5.99
N ALA A 88 -10.90 11.89 -7.19
CA ALA A 88 -9.68 11.26 -7.65
C ALA A 88 -8.56 12.30 -7.78
N TYR A 89 -7.37 11.93 -7.31
CA TYR A 89 -6.14 12.67 -7.51
C TYR A 89 -5.29 11.95 -8.56
N ILE A 90 -4.92 12.63 -9.63
CA ILE A 90 -4.31 12.03 -10.79
C ILE A 90 -2.99 12.70 -11.04
N HIS A 91 -1.94 11.89 -10.94
CA HIS A 91 -0.61 12.35 -11.25
C HIS A 91 -0.28 12.03 -12.71
N SER A 92 -0.17 13.07 -13.53
CA SER A 92 0.13 13.02 -14.96
C SER A 92 1.37 13.86 -15.29
N SER A 93 2.37 13.28 -15.98
CA SER A 93 3.57 13.95 -16.53
C SER A 93 3.89 15.34 -15.97
N GLY A 94 4.33 15.38 -14.71
CA GLY A 94 4.74 16.63 -14.07
C GLY A 94 3.63 17.49 -13.46
N LYS A 95 2.43 16.95 -13.26
CA LYS A 95 1.30 17.62 -12.63
C LYS A 95 0.44 16.70 -11.78
N LEU A 96 -0.06 17.21 -10.65
CA LEU A 96 -1.11 16.58 -9.86
C LEU A 96 -2.43 17.31 -10.10
N SER A 97 -3.49 16.57 -10.40
CA SER A 97 -4.82 17.13 -10.65
C SER A 97 -5.87 16.44 -9.79
N LYS A 98 -6.87 17.18 -9.32
CA LYS A 98 -8.02 16.65 -8.57
C LYS A 98 -9.26 16.70 -9.44
N TYR A 99 -10.02 15.61 -9.47
CA TYR A 99 -11.26 15.46 -10.22
C TYR A 99 -12.41 15.06 -9.30
N ASN A 100 -13.61 15.57 -9.58
CA ASN A 100 -14.84 15.06 -8.99
C ASN A 100 -15.26 13.78 -9.72
N LEU A 101 -15.46 12.69 -8.99
CA LEU A 101 -15.82 11.38 -9.55
C LEU A 101 -17.26 11.30 -10.06
N LYS A 102 -18.15 12.14 -9.53
CA LYS A 102 -19.56 12.16 -9.90
C LYS A 102 -19.79 12.97 -11.18
N THR A 103 -19.18 14.14 -11.28
CA THR A 103 -19.35 15.03 -12.45
C THR A 103 -18.28 14.79 -13.52
N GLY A 104 -17.14 14.21 -13.16
CA GLY A 104 -15.97 14.09 -14.03
C GLY A 104 -15.22 15.42 -14.22
N GLU A 105 -15.66 16.49 -13.55
CA GLU A 105 -15.08 17.82 -13.69
C GLU A 105 -13.77 17.94 -12.91
N TYR A 106 -12.85 18.71 -13.48
CA TYR A 106 -11.61 19.13 -12.85
C TYR A 106 -11.91 20.10 -11.69
N VAL A 107 -11.23 19.92 -10.56
CA VAL A 107 -11.29 20.80 -9.39
C VAL A 107 -10.08 21.74 -9.37
N TRP A 108 -8.87 21.18 -9.38
CA TRP A 108 -7.61 21.92 -9.45
C TRP A 108 -6.50 21.08 -10.09
N GLU A 109 -5.44 21.75 -10.55
CA GLU A 109 -4.23 21.15 -11.13
C GLU A 109 -3.04 21.98 -10.68
N SER A 110 -1.94 21.31 -10.35
CA SER A 110 -0.70 21.95 -9.95
C SER A 110 0.51 21.22 -10.51
N ALA A 111 1.45 22.00 -11.03
CA ALA A 111 2.68 21.48 -11.60
C ALA A 111 3.78 21.38 -10.55
N TYR A 112 4.67 20.41 -10.70
CA TYR A 112 5.92 20.40 -9.93
C TYR A 112 6.86 21.48 -10.46
N LYS A 113 7.79 21.90 -9.61
CA LYS A 113 8.90 22.74 -10.06
C LYS A 113 9.82 21.89 -10.95
N ASN A 114 10.04 22.30 -12.20
CA ASN A 114 11.01 21.68 -13.13
C ASN A 114 10.82 20.17 -13.32
N SER A 115 9.66 19.68 -13.78
CA SER A 115 9.52 18.26 -14.12
C SER A 115 8.82 18.04 -15.47
N GLU A 116 9.49 17.31 -16.35
CA GLU A 116 8.93 16.78 -17.60
C GLU A 116 8.67 15.27 -17.52
N TRP A 117 8.83 14.66 -16.34
CA TRP A 117 8.81 13.20 -16.19
C TRP A 117 7.43 12.64 -15.88
N ALA A 118 7.16 11.48 -16.47
CA ALA A 118 5.96 10.69 -16.22
C ALA A 118 5.97 10.10 -14.80
N ALA A 119 4.84 10.27 -14.12
CA ALA A 119 4.52 9.66 -12.84
C ALA A 119 4.74 8.15 -12.82
N GLN A 120 5.50 7.64 -11.85
CA GLN A 120 5.63 6.20 -11.59
C GLN A 120 5.07 5.73 -10.24
N THR A 121 4.57 6.60 -9.38
CA THR A 121 3.85 6.19 -8.16
C THR A 121 2.48 6.86 -8.11
N PRO A 122 1.43 6.18 -7.61
CA PRO A 122 0.18 6.86 -7.31
C PRO A 122 0.41 7.92 -6.23
N PRO A 123 -0.38 9.00 -6.19
CA PRO A 123 -0.38 9.90 -5.06
C PRO A 123 -0.64 9.13 -3.75
N LYS A 124 -0.11 9.63 -2.65
CA LYS A 124 -0.29 9.08 -1.31
C LYS A 124 -1.07 10.05 -0.45
N ASP A 125 -2.12 9.57 0.21
CA ASP A 125 -2.78 10.31 1.27
C ASP A 125 -1.83 10.43 2.48
N LEU A 126 -1.50 11.66 2.87
CA LEU A 126 -0.55 11.92 3.96
C LEU A 126 -1.23 12.40 5.24
N SER A 127 -2.30 13.18 5.12
CA SER A 127 -3.14 13.65 6.22
C SER A 127 -4.47 14.16 5.66
N GLU A 128 -5.41 14.55 6.53
CA GLU A 128 -6.67 15.19 6.12
C GLU A 128 -6.45 16.41 5.19
N LYS A 129 -5.31 17.10 5.31
CA LYS A 129 -5.01 18.31 4.52
C LYS A 129 -4.09 18.06 3.34
N TYR A 130 -3.25 17.02 3.39
CA TYR A 130 -2.11 16.92 2.49
C TYR A 130 -2.07 15.63 1.70
N ILE A 131 -1.62 15.76 0.45
CA ILE A 131 -1.39 14.66 -0.47
C ILE A 131 0.04 14.73 -0.98
N GLY A 132 0.74 13.61 -0.99
CA GLY A 132 2.13 13.53 -1.42
C GLY A 132 2.28 12.76 -2.72
N VAL A 133 3.33 13.07 -3.47
CA VAL A 133 3.65 12.39 -4.71
C VAL A 133 5.15 12.20 -4.83
N GLY A 134 5.56 10.96 -5.13
CA GLY A 134 6.95 10.62 -5.39
C GLY A 134 7.23 10.37 -6.87
N VAL A 135 8.28 11.00 -7.41
CA VAL A 135 8.64 10.88 -8.84
C VAL A 135 10.14 10.72 -8.97
N SER A 136 10.58 9.50 -9.29
CA SER A 136 11.99 9.16 -9.53
C SER A 136 12.93 9.58 -8.38
N ASP A 137 13.43 10.81 -8.41
CA ASP A 137 14.34 11.40 -7.43
C ASP A 137 13.67 12.49 -6.60
N ARG A 138 12.34 12.60 -6.58
CA ARG A 138 11.63 13.70 -5.92
C ARG A 138 10.46 13.24 -5.08
N VAL A 139 10.16 14.05 -4.07
CA VAL A 139 8.92 14.01 -3.30
C VAL A 139 8.34 15.41 -3.26
N ALA A 140 7.05 15.53 -3.51
CA ALA A 140 6.30 16.77 -3.38
C ALA A 140 5.06 16.57 -2.50
N VAL A 141 4.66 17.61 -1.79
CA VAL A 141 3.46 17.62 -0.95
C VAL A 141 2.59 18.80 -1.35
N PHE A 142 1.29 18.53 -1.52
CA PHE A 142 0.28 19.49 -1.93
C PHE A 142 -0.84 19.59 -0.91
N ASN A 143 -1.48 20.75 -0.85
CA ASN A 143 -2.75 20.93 -0.16
C ASN A 143 -3.88 20.26 -0.95
N LYS A 144 -4.67 19.39 -0.31
CA LYS A 144 -5.78 18.65 -0.92
C LYS A 144 -6.95 19.53 -1.36
N GLU A 145 -7.15 20.64 -0.67
CA GLU A 145 -8.23 21.60 -0.95
C GLU A 145 -7.83 22.53 -2.09
N THR A 146 -6.67 23.17 -1.99
CA THR A 146 -6.26 24.24 -2.91
C THR A 146 -5.39 23.78 -4.07
N GLY A 147 -4.76 22.61 -3.97
CA GLY A 147 -3.73 22.14 -4.90
C GLY A 147 -2.36 22.78 -4.69
N GLU A 148 -2.21 23.72 -3.75
CA GLU A 148 -0.95 24.44 -3.52
C GLU A 148 0.21 23.49 -3.23
N LEU A 149 1.31 23.64 -3.98
CA LEU A 149 2.58 22.95 -3.71
C LEU A 149 3.25 23.55 -2.47
N LEU A 150 3.31 22.78 -1.39
CA LEU A 150 3.88 23.21 -0.11
C LEU A 150 5.39 23.02 -0.07
N ILE A 151 5.86 21.83 -0.44
CA ILE A 151 7.27 21.48 -0.43
C ILE A 151 7.58 20.52 -1.58
N GLN A 152 8.78 20.66 -2.15
CA GLN A 152 9.35 19.72 -3.11
C GLN A 152 10.82 19.51 -2.79
N VAL A 153 11.23 18.26 -2.60
CA VAL A 153 12.60 17.88 -2.30
C VAL A 153 13.12 16.88 -3.33
N SER A 154 14.43 16.87 -3.52
CA SER A 154 15.11 15.98 -4.46
C SER A 154 16.17 15.13 -3.76
N GLY A 155 16.35 13.89 -4.20
CA GLY A 155 17.31 12.93 -3.66
C GLY A 155 17.24 11.60 -4.41
N LYS A 156 18.38 10.91 -4.54
CA LYS A 156 18.40 9.62 -5.20
C LYS A 156 17.58 8.60 -4.41
N GLY A 157 16.58 8.01 -5.05
CA GLY A 157 15.83 6.85 -4.54
C GLY A 157 14.88 7.17 -3.38
N ILE A 158 14.25 8.34 -3.40
CA ILE A 158 13.35 8.82 -2.34
C ILE A 158 11.85 8.71 -2.68
N SER A 159 11.51 8.24 -3.89
CA SER A 159 10.16 8.36 -4.45
C SER A 159 9.09 7.54 -3.74
N GLU A 160 9.45 6.62 -2.85
CA GLU A 160 8.50 5.71 -2.18
C GLU A 160 8.44 5.95 -0.68
N GLY A 161 9.59 6.24 -0.06
CA GLY A 161 9.71 6.40 1.38
C GLY A 161 9.40 7.81 1.81
N PHE A 162 8.13 8.16 1.97
CA PHE A 162 7.77 9.43 2.59
C PHE A 162 6.52 9.36 3.45
N SER A 163 6.48 10.21 4.48
CA SER A 163 5.40 10.33 5.46
C SER A 163 5.44 11.70 6.12
N LEU A 164 4.36 12.07 6.83
CA LEU A 164 4.35 13.28 7.65
C LEU A 164 4.37 12.94 9.13
N SER A 165 5.04 13.77 9.93
CA SER A 165 4.85 13.86 11.37
C SER A 165 3.95 15.06 11.66
N GLY A 166 2.69 14.78 11.98
CA GLY A 166 1.64 15.79 11.99
C GLY A 166 1.48 16.44 10.61
N ASP A 167 1.19 17.74 10.59
CA ASP A 167 1.06 18.55 9.37
C ASP A 167 2.29 19.45 9.15
N GLU A 168 3.42 19.17 9.81
CA GLU A 168 4.54 20.11 9.94
C GLU A 168 5.86 19.60 9.38
N ILE A 169 6.14 18.31 9.54
CA ILE A 169 7.44 17.72 9.19
C ILE A 169 7.26 16.63 8.14
N LEU A 170 7.86 16.81 6.97
CA LEU A 170 7.97 15.79 5.94
C LEU A 170 9.20 14.93 6.21
N ILE A 171 9.01 13.62 6.31
CA ILE A 171 10.10 12.66 6.43
C ILE A 171 10.25 11.92 5.11
N VAL A 172 11.48 11.90 4.61
CA VAL A 172 11.85 11.28 3.34
C VAL A 172 12.98 10.29 3.57
N SER A 173 12.72 9.04 3.20
CA SER A 173 13.60 7.88 3.32
C SER A 173 14.03 7.43 1.94
N ASN A 174 15.34 7.30 1.71
CA ASN A 174 15.84 6.71 0.48
C ASN A 174 16.11 5.21 0.62
N TYR A 175 16.20 4.47 -0.48
CA TYR A 175 16.49 3.03 -0.47
C TYR A 175 17.69 2.63 0.38
N ASN A 176 18.74 3.46 0.36
CA ASN A 176 19.95 3.23 1.11
C ASN A 176 19.82 3.58 2.60
N GLY A 177 18.64 3.91 3.11
CA GLY A 177 18.43 4.22 4.53
C GLY A 177 18.90 5.60 4.98
N LYS A 178 19.14 6.56 4.06
CA LYS A 178 19.24 7.97 4.43
C LYS A 178 17.82 8.51 4.62
N ASN A 179 17.52 8.98 5.82
CA ASN A 179 16.26 9.61 6.19
C ASN A 179 16.51 11.08 6.49
N ILE A 180 15.64 11.94 5.98
CA ILE A 180 15.77 13.38 6.12
C ILE A 180 14.41 13.94 6.54
N ALA A 181 14.39 14.77 7.58
CA ALA A 181 13.21 15.55 7.93
C ALA A 181 13.32 16.97 7.40
N TYR A 182 12.21 17.44 6.84
CA TYR A 182 12.06 18.80 6.35
C TYR A 182 10.88 19.47 7.04
N ASP A 183 11.07 20.72 7.44
CA ASP A 183 9.95 21.57 7.81
C ASP A 183 9.16 21.94 6.55
N ILE A 184 7.87 21.60 6.51
CA ILE A 184 7.02 21.78 5.32
C ILE A 184 6.86 23.25 4.96
N LYS A 185 6.80 24.15 5.96
CA LYS A 185 6.53 25.59 5.75
C LYS A 185 7.72 26.31 5.13
N THR A 186 8.93 25.95 5.55
CA THR A 186 10.17 26.63 5.18
C THR A 186 11.00 25.86 4.15
N GLY A 187 10.72 24.57 3.97
CA GLY A 187 11.50 23.67 3.13
C GLY A 187 12.89 23.34 3.69
N LYS A 188 13.22 23.76 4.91
CA LYS A 188 14.53 23.55 5.51
C LYS A 188 14.67 22.12 6.03
N GLU A 189 15.84 21.54 5.79
CA GLU A 189 16.25 20.30 6.47
C GLU A 189 16.38 20.57 7.98
N LEU A 190 15.67 19.78 8.77
CA LEU A 190 15.74 19.79 10.23
C LEU A 190 16.86 18.86 10.72
N TRP A 191 16.93 17.67 10.14
CA TRP A 191 17.96 16.68 10.41
C TRP A 191 18.06 15.65 9.28
N SER A 192 19.20 14.96 9.22
CA SER A 192 19.44 13.81 8.34
C SER A 192 20.10 12.68 9.13
N LYS A 193 19.58 11.47 9.00
CA LYS A 193 20.11 10.27 9.67
C LYS A 193 20.15 9.05 8.76
N LYS A 194 21.27 8.33 8.80
CA LYS A 194 21.44 7.03 8.15
C LYS A 194 20.99 5.91 9.10
N VAL A 195 20.03 5.09 8.69
CA VAL A 195 19.59 3.88 9.42
C VAL A 195 19.52 2.70 8.45
N GLY A 196 20.38 1.70 8.64
CA GLY A 196 20.42 0.46 7.85
C GLY A 196 20.20 0.63 6.33
N TYR A 197 19.52 -0.34 5.75
CA TYR A 197 18.94 -0.28 4.41
C TYR A 197 17.41 -0.27 4.56
N THR A 198 16.76 0.87 4.34
CA THR A 198 15.31 1.00 4.61
C THR A 198 14.44 0.46 3.49
N GLY A 199 15.00 0.06 2.34
CA GLY A 199 14.21 -0.40 1.22
C GLY A 199 13.25 0.66 0.64
N GLY A 200 13.39 1.92 1.06
CA GLY A 200 12.48 2.99 0.63
C GLY A 200 11.10 2.90 1.28
N PHE A 201 10.94 2.17 2.39
CA PHE A 201 9.70 2.20 3.15
C PHE A 201 9.52 3.56 3.84
N GLY A 202 8.26 3.98 3.99
CA GLY A 202 7.91 5.17 4.76
C GLY A 202 8.15 5.00 6.27
N SER A 203 7.71 5.97 7.06
CA SER A 203 7.65 5.86 8.51
C SER A 203 6.23 6.03 9.03
N THR A 204 6.03 5.59 10.27
CA THR A 204 4.87 5.92 11.07
C THR A 204 5.25 6.97 12.10
N THR A 205 4.36 7.91 12.39
CA THR A 205 4.65 9.01 13.31
C THR A 205 3.53 9.15 14.34
N GLU A 206 3.88 9.51 15.57
CA GLU A 206 2.91 9.88 16.61
C GLU A 206 3.58 10.79 17.64
N GLY A 207 2.93 11.91 17.94
CA GLY A 207 3.43 12.86 18.93
C GLY A 207 4.80 13.42 18.55
N ASP A 208 5.81 13.06 19.32
CA ASP A 208 7.23 13.44 19.16
C ASP A 208 8.10 12.33 18.55
N LYS A 209 7.50 11.19 18.16
CA LYS A 209 8.23 9.99 17.72
C LYS A 209 8.00 9.69 16.24
N ILE A 210 9.03 9.09 15.65
CA ILE A 210 9.02 8.51 14.31
C ILE A 210 9.47 7.06 14.43
N TYR A 211 8.69 6.15 13.88
CA TYR A 211 8.99 4.73 13.81
C TYR A 211 9.40 4.38 12.37
N LEU A 212 10.66 3.98 12.20
CA LEU A 212 11.29 3.75 10.91
C LEU A 212 11.67 2.28 10.74
N PRO A 213 10.96 1.53 9.88
CA PRO A 213 11.33 0.16 9.56
C PRO A 213 12.58 0.13 8.67
N SER A 214 13.25 -1.01 8.67
CA SER A 214 14.37 -1.26 7.78
C SER A 214 14.33 -2.71 7.29
N PHE A 215 14.83 -2.87 6.07
CA PHE A 215 14.93 -4.15 5.37
C PHE A 215 16.12 -4.99 5.89
N GLU A 216 17.10 -4.34 6.53
CA GLU A 216 17.93 -4.98 7.55
C GLU A 216 17.12 -4.99 8.84
N PRO A 217 16.90 -6.15 9.49
CA PRO A 217 15.83 -6.44 10.46
C PRO A 217 15.89 -5.55 11.72
N TYR A 218 15.51 -4.30 11.52
CA TYR A 218 15.64 -3.19 12.44
C TYR A 218 14.38 -2.35 12.41
N LEU A 219 13.94 -1.95 13.59
CA LEU A 219 12.92 -0.93 13.77
C LEU A 219 13.49 0.14 14.68
N PHE A 220 13.53 1.38 14.20
CA PHE A 220 14.06 2.52 14.95
C PHE A 220 12.92 3.38 15.45
N CYS A 221 13.08 3.92 16.65
CA CYS A 221 12.32 5.07 17.10
C CYS A 221 13.22 6.28 17.21
N LEU A 222 12.86 7.35 16.50
CA LEU A 222 13.59 8.60 16.49
C LEU A 222 12.75 9.74 17.07
N ASP A 223 13.42 10.68 17.71
CA ASP A 223 12.85 11.98 18.07
C ASP A 223 12.58 12.80 16.80
N LYS A 224 11.37 13.34 16.67
CA LYS A 224 10.94 13.99 15.42
C LYS A 224 11.68 15.28 15.09
N ILE A 225 12.16 15.99 16.10
CA ILE A 225 12.78 17.32 15.96
C ILE A 225 14.28 17.20 15.69
N THR A 226 14.93 16.22 16.31
CA THR A 226 16.39 16.09 16.32
C THR A 226 16.89 14.89 15.52
N GLY A 227 16.03 13.93 15.19
CA GLY A 227 16.41 12.67 14.56
C GLY A 227 17.25 11.75 15.47
N ARG A 228 17.36 12.07 16.77
CA ARG A 228 18.09 11.23 17.72
C ARG A 228 17.35 9.92 17.93
N GLU A 229 18.12 8.83 18.06
CA GLU A 229 17.54 7.53 18.38
C GLU A 229 17.09 7.52 19.83
N ILE A 230 15.83 7.17 20.04
CA ILE A 230 15.22 6.95 21.35
C ILE A 230 15.44 5.48 21.73
N TRP A 231 15.10 4.58 20.82
CA TRP A 231 15.35 3.15 20.94
C TRP A 231 15.51 2.51 19.56
N LYS A 232 16.07 1.30 19.54
CA LYS A 232 16.23 0.46 18.36
C LYS A 232 15.94 -0.99 18.72
N ILE A 233 15.21 -1.66 17.84
CA ILE A 233 15.05 -3.11 17.83
C ILE A 233 16.09 -3.71 16.88
N ASP A 234 16.82 -4.72 17.35
CA ASP A 234 17.84 -5.43 16.59
C ASP A 234 17.49 -6.92 16.49
N MET A 235 17.02 -7.33 15.31
CA MET A 235 16.61 -8.71 15.02
C MET A 235 17.56 -9.42 14.05
N LYS A 236 18.82 -8.99 13.96
CA LYS A 236 19.80 -9.62 13.04
C LYS A 236 19.95 -11.12 13.26
N ASN A 237 19.86 -11.59 14.50
CA ASN A 237 20.00 -13.01 14.83
C ASN A 237 18.80 -13.87 14.34
N LEU A 238 17.71 -13.23 13.91
CA LEU A 238 16.49 -13.91 13.45
C LEU A 238 16.36 -13.92 11.92
N SER A 239 17.26 -13.24 11.20
CA SER A 239 17.20 -13.08 9.76
C SER A 239 18.12 -14.04 9.03
N ASN A 240 17.63 -14.61 7.92
CA ASN A 240 18.41 -15.48 7.03
C ASN A 240 19.24 -14.70 5.99
N GLY A 241 19.33 -13.36 6.09
CA GLY A 241 20.07 -12.52 5.17
C GLY A 241 19.36 -11.20 4.81
N CYS A 242 19.89 -10.51 3.79
CA CYS A 242 19.29 -9.27 3.30
C CYS A 242 17.88 -9.53 2.75
N GLY A 243 16.90 -8.75 3.21
CA GLY A 243 15.51 -8.82 2.74
C GLY A 243 14.54 -9.64 3.58
N SER A 244 14.97 -10.06 4.76
CA SER A 244 14.08 -10.63 5.77
C SER A 244 13.43 -9.59 6.70
N GLY A 245 13.76 -8.30 6.60
CA GLY A 245 13.38 -7.29 7.62
C GLY A 245 11.90 -6.90 7.67
N PHE A 246 11.63 -5.74 8.27
CA PHE A 246 10.28 -5.18 8.32
C PHE A 246 9.97 -4.50 6.99
N SER A 247 8.93 -4.99 6.29
CA SER A 247 8.51 -4.46 4.99
C SER A 247 7.45 -3.37 5.08
N THR A 248 6.82 -3.20 6.24
CA THR A 248 5.80 -2.17 6.47
C THR A 248 6.17 -1.18 7.56
N PRO A 249 5.86 0.11 7.39
CA PRO A 249 5.75 1.03 8.51
C PRO A 249 4.82 0.44 9.58
N PRO A 250 5.19 0.46 10.87
CA PRO A 250 4.38 -0.16 11.91
C PRO A 250 3.06 0.60 12.11
N TYR A 251 1.97 -0.08 12.40
CA TYR A 251 0.72 0.56 12.81
C TYR A 251 0.71 0.80 14.32
N ILE A 252 0.16 1.94 14.74
CA ILE A 252 0.02 2.28 16.15
C ILE A 252 -1.40 1.92 16.60
N VAL A 253 -1.51 1.11 17.65
CA VAL A 253 -2.76 0.80 18.34
C VAL A 253 -2.54 0.95 19.84
N GLY A 254 -3.11 2.00 20.43
CA GLY A 254 -2.86 2.34 21.82
C GLY A 254 -1.38 2.60 22.09
N ASP A 255 -0.79 1.89 23.05
CA ASP A 255 0.63 1.99 23.41
C ASP A 255 1.55 1.04 22.63
N TYR A 256 1.05 0.43 21.56
CA TYR A 256 1.75 -0.63 20.86
C TYR A 256 1.96 -0.33 19.37
N LEU A 257 3.06 -0.86 18.85
CA LEU A 257 3.39 -0.92 17.44
C LEU A 257 3.12 -2.34 16.92
N TYR A 258 2.38 -2.45 15.83
CA TYR A 258 2.15 -3.68 15.09
C TYR A 258 2.85 -3.62 13.75
N THR A 259 3.68 -4.61 13.45
CA THR A 259 4.39 -4.69 12.16
C THR A 259 4.54 -6.15 11.77
N ILE A 260 4.98 -6.37 10.54
CA ILE A 260 5.22 -7.71 10.02
C ILE A 260 6.65 -7.85 9.54
N HIS A 261 7.25 -8.98 9.89
CA HIS A 261 8.57 -9.41 9.45
C HIS A 261 8.39 -10.56 8.47
N ARG A 262 9.07 -10.49 7.32
CA ARG A 262 8.90 -11.48 6.23
C ARG A 262 8.97 -12.94 6.70
N ASP A 263 9.98 -13.24 7.51
CA ASP A 263 10.26 -14.62 7.95
C ASP A 263 9.74 -14.98 9.35
N LYS A 264 9.21 -14.00 10.07
CA LYS A 264 8.94 -14.11 11.53
C LYS A 264 7.58 -13.59 11.93
N GLY A 265 6.83 -13.04 10.98
CA GLY A 265 5.45 -12.75 11.21
C GLY A 265 5.11 -11.49 11.94
N ILE A 266 3.98 -11.53 12.64
CA ILE A 266 3.42 -10.35 13.27
C ILE A 266 4.16 -10.15 14.57
N PHE A 267 4.65 -8.93 14.73
CA PHE A 267 5.21 -8.44 15.97
C PHE A 267 4.33 -7.37 16.58
N LYS A 268 4.28 -7.39 17.92
CA LYS A 268 3.81 -6.29 18.75
C LYS A 268 4.95 -5.80 19.62
N PHE A 269 5.21 -4.49 19.58
CA PHE A 269 6.20 -3.84 20.43
C PHE A 269 5.55 -2.76 21.29
N ASP A 270 6.06 -2.54 22.50
CA ASP A 270 5.80 -1.31 23.24
C ASP A 270 6.35 -0.11 22.45
N LYS A 271 5.50 0.88 22.14
CA LYS A 271 5.90 2.02 21.29
C LYS A 271 6.90 2.96 21.98
N ASN A 272 6.95 2.96 23.30
CA ASN A 272 7.80 3.86 24.07
C ASN A 272 9.18 3.25 24.35
N THR A 273 9.28 1.93 24.46
CA THR A 273 10.54 1.25 24.81
C THR A 273 11.09 0.35 23.71
N GLY A 274 10.30 0.01 22.68
CA GLY A 274 10.66 -0.98 21.67
C GLY A 274 10.70 -2.42 22.20
N LYS A 275 10.14 -2.67 23.39
CA LYS A 275 10.14 -4.01 23.98
C LYS A 275 9.18 -4.91 23.23
N GLU A 276 9.63 -6.11 22.83
CA GLU A 276 8.76 -7.15 22.26
C GLU A 276 7.72 -7.61 23.29
N ILE A 277 6.46 -7.54 22.89
CA ILE A 277 5.30 -7.96 23.68
C ILE A 277 4.72 -9.26 23.13
N LEU A 278 4.66 -9.37 21.79
CA LEU A 278 4.09 -10.52 21.09
C LEU A 278 4.89 -10.78 19.81
N ASN A 279 5.03 -12.06 19.49
CA ASN A 279 5.45 -12.56 18.20
C ASN A 279 4.57 -13.77 17.84
N ILE A 280 3.87 -13.69 16.71
CA ILE A 280 3.15 -14.83 16.12
C ILE A 280 3.84 -15.16 14.80
N ASN A 281 4.36 -16.39 14.69
CA ASN A 281 5.21 -16.84 13.58
C ASN A 281 4.80 -18.22 13.00
N GLU A 282 3.58 -18.66 13.27
CA GLU A 282 3.06 -19.97 12.86
C GLU A 282 2.52 -19.97 11.42
N PHE A 283 3.28 -19.42 10.48
CA PHE A 283 2.85 -19.31 9.07
C PHE A 283 4.05 -19.33 8.12
N GLY A 284 3.75 -19.39 6.81
CA GLY A 284 4.78 -19.39 5.77
C GLY A 284 5.54 -18.07 5.65
N GLU A 285 6.35 -17.95 4.60
CA GLU A 285 6.95 -16.66 4.23
C GLU A 285 5.82 -15.64 4.01
N VAL A 286 5.83 -14.54 4.77
CA VAL A 286 4.91 -13.43 4.58
C VAL A 286 5.35 -12.67 3.34
N VAL A 287 4.52 -12.68 2.30
CA VAL A 287 4.87 -12.07 1.01
C VAL A 287 4.32 -10.63 0.90
N GLY A 288 3.32 -10.29 1.70
CA GLY A 288 2.61 -9.01 1.64
C GLY A 288 2.88 -8.05 2.79
N ASP A 289 2.26 -6.87 2.67
CA ASP A 289 2.20 -5.86 3.72
C ASP A 289 1.16 -6.22 4.78
N LEU A 290 1.33 -5.71 6.00
CA LEU A 290 0.28 -5.64 7.01
C LEU A 290 -0.69 -4.52 6.60
N VAL A 291 -1.98 -4.84 6.44
CA VAL A 291 -3.00 -3.93 5.90
C VAL A 291 -4.13 -3.73 6.93
N PRO A 292 -4.45 -2.49 7.33
CA PRO A 292 -5.51 -2.23 8.29
C PRO A 292 -6.89 -2.38 7.65
N TYR A 293 -7.82 -3.00 8.39
CA TYR A 293 -9.24 -3.02 8.04
C TYR A 293 -10.09 -2.91 9.32
N LYS A 294 -10.81 -1.80 9.48
CA LYS A 294 -11.56 -1.49 10.71
C LYS A 294 -10.64 -1.63 11.94
N ASN A 295 -10.94 -2.55 12.85
CA ASN A 295 -10.16 -2.82 14.06
C ASN A 295 -9.24 -4.04 13.90
N TYR A 296 -8.97 -4.49 12.67
CA TYR A 296 -8.19 -5.69 12.38
C TYR A 296 -6.98 -5.35 11.50
N PHE A 297 -6.02 -6.26 11.49
CA PHE A 297 -4.97 -6.29 10.47
C PHE A 297 -5.13 -7.51 9.58
N LEU A 298 -4.88 -7.33 8.29
CA LEU A 298 -4.87 -8.35 7.27
C LEU A 298 -3.46 -8.51 6.74
N PHE A 299 -3.05 -9.75 6.46
CA PHE A 299 -1.80 -10.02 5.75
C PHE A 299 -1.90 -11.34 5.01
N ILE A 300 -1.03 -11.53 4.02
CA ILE A 300 -1.03 -12.71 3.17
C ILE A 300 0.35 -13.36 3.23
N ASP A 301 0.36 -14.67 3.48
CA ASP A 301 1.54 -15.51 3.21
C ASP A 301 1.47 -16.09 1.78
N VAL A 302 2.22 -17.14 1.46
CA VAL A 302 2.23 -17.71 0.10
C VAL A 302 0.85 -18.16 -0.38
N SER A 303 -0.06 -18.59 0.49
CA SER A 303 -1.33 -19.20 0.08
C SER A 303 -2.52 -18.84 0.94
N THR A 304 -2.36 -18.01 1.98
CA THR A 304 -3.38 -17.80 3.00
C THR A 304 -3.52 -16.32 3.33
N LEU A 305 -4.77 -15.83 3.32
CA LEU A 305 -5.13 -14.55 3.92
C LEU A 305 -5.44 -14.74 5.40
N TYR A 306 -4.81 -13.96 6.26
CA TYR A 306 -5.03 -13.97 7.70
C TYR A 306 -5.72 -12.71 8.19
N VAL A 307 -6.55 -12.85 9.22
CA VAL A 307 -7.14 -11.75 9.97
C VAL A 307 -6.63 -11.79 11.40
N PHE A 308 -5.89 -10.75 11.78
CA PHE A 308 -5.35 -10.55 13.12
C PHE A 308 -6.18 -9.53 13.90
N SER A 309 -6.52 -9.85 15.14
CA SER A 309 -7.19 -8.96 16.07
C SER A 309 -6.18 -8.35 17.06
N PRO A 310 -5.85 -7.05 16.96
CA PRO A 310 -4.96 -6.38 17.92
C PRO A 310 -5.55 -6.32 19.34
N ASP A 311 -6.88 -6.32 19.49
CA ASP A 311 -7.51 -6.31 20.82
C ASP A 311 -7.37 -7.65 21.55
N LYS A 312 -7.30 -8.75 20.80
CA LYS A 312 -7.15 -10.11 21.33
C LYS A 312 -5.72 -10.65 21.23
N ASP A 313 -4.85 -9.96 20.50
CA ASP A 313 -3.50 -10.40 20.17
C ASP A 313 -3.47 -11.81 19.51
N GLU A 314 -4.44 -12.12 18.65
CA GLU A 314 -4.57 -13.44 18.03
C GLU A 314 -5.03 -13.37 16.57
N ILE A 315 -4.74 -14.43 15.81
CA ILE A 315 -5.37 -14.68 14.51
C ILE A 315 -6.77 -15.21 14.77
N ILE A 316 -7.78 -14.48 14.31
CA ILE A 316 -9.19 -14.84 14.54
C ILE A 316 -9.81 -15.57 13.34
N GLN A 317 -9.17 -15.47 12.17
CA GLN A 317 -9.66 -16.07 10.93
C GLN A 317 -8.54 -16.24 9.91
N SER A 318 -8.65 -17.26 9.07
CA SER A 318 -7.77 -17.48 7.91
C SER A 318 -8.55 -18.07 6.73
N VAL A 319 -8.18 -17.66 5.51
CA VAL A 319 -8.75 -18.17 4.27
C VAL A 319 -7.64 -18.67 3.37
N GLU A 320 -7.67 -19.95 3.05
CA GLU A 320 -6.82 -20.50 1.99
C GLU A 320 -7.24 -19.92 0.64
N LEU A 321 -6.26 -19.37 -0.06
CA LEU A 321 -6.43 -18.75 -1.36
C LEU A 321 -6.28 -19.84 -2.43
N PRO A 322 -7.12 -19.83 -3.48
CA PRO A 322 -7.15 -20.87 -4.50
C PRO A 322 -5.91 -20.93 -5.40
N ILE A 323 -4.98 -20.00 -5.24
CA ILE A 323 -3.72 -19.89 -5.99
C ILE A 323 -2.62 -19.46 -5.01
N ASN A 324 -1.38 -19.90 -5.26
CA ASN A 324 -0.24 -19.31 -4.58
C ASN A 324 -0.10 -17.85 -5.03
N VAL A 325 0.06 -16.95 -4.07
CA VAL A 325 0.00 -15.52 -4.32
C VAL A 325 1.30 -14.86 -3.88
N ARG A 326 1.99 -14.26 -4.84
CA ARG A 326 2.87 -13.12 -4.57
C ARG A 326 2.05 -11.86 -4.82
N ALA A 327 1.17 -11.54 -3.87
CA ALA A 327 0.17 -10.50 -4.05
C ALA A 327 0.41 -9.26 -3.22
N ASN A 328 -0.10 -8.16 -3.77
CA ASN A 328 -0.53 -7.03 -2.96
C ASN A 328 -1.98 -7.26 -2.51
N LEU A 329 -2.24 -6.97 -1.24
CA LEU A 329 -3.58 -6.83 -0.68
C LEU A 329 -3.89 -5.35 -0.53
N GLU A 330 -5.03 -4.93 -1.04
CA GLU A 330 -5.60 -3.63 -0.72
C GLU A 330 -6.99 -3.78 -0.13
N VAL A 331 -7.37 -2.82 0.71
CA VAL A 331 -8.69 -2.76 1.32
C VAL A 331 -9.40 -1.54 0.79
N VAL A 332 -10.59 -1.74 0.22
CA VAL A 332 -11.45 -0.64 -0.21
C VAL A 332 -12.86 -0.90 0.31
N GLY A 333 -13.34 -0.01 1.18
CA GLY A 333 -14.59 -0.23 1.90
C GLY A 333 -14.55 -1.53 2.69
N ASP A 334 -15.48 -2.45 2.40
CA ASP A 334 -15.61 -3.76 3.06
C ASP A 334 -15.00 -4.93 2.27
N PHE A 335 -14.17 -4.64 1.26
CA PHE A 335 -13.62 -5.65 0.37
C PHE A 335 -12.09 -5.61 0.35
N GLY A 336 -11.51 -6.80 0.41
CA GLY A 336 -10.10 -7.05 0.15
C GLY A 336 -9.90 -7.34 -1.32
N ILE A 337 -8.98 -6.64 -1.96
CA ILE A 337 -8.60 -6.80 -3.36
C ILE A 337 -7.19 -7.38 -3.38
N ILE A 338 -7.06 -8.59 -3.92
CA ILE A 338 -5.79 -9.30 -4.02
C ILE A 338 -5.40 -9.34 -5.49
N THR A 339 -4.30 -8.68 -5.83
CA THR A 339 -3.75 -8.72 -7.19
C THR A 339 -2.58 -9.69 -7.23
N ASN A 340 -2.73 -10.83 -7.94
CA ASN A 340 -1.67 -11.83 -8.04
C ASN A 340 -0.74 -11.55 -9.23
N TYR A 341 0.56 -11.69 -8.99
CA TYR A 341 1.57 -11.85 -10.00
C TYR A 341 2.31 -13.17 -9.78
N ASN A 342 1.85 -14.28 -10.37
CA ASN A 342 2.66 -15.50 -10.39
C ASN A 342 3.64 -15.42 -11.58
N PHE A 343 4.93 -15.18 -11.28
CA PHE A 343 6.02 -15.13 -12.26
C PHE A 343 6.72 -16.48 -12.46
N ASP A 344 6.37 -17.51 -11.67
CA ASP A 344 7.17 -18.73 -11.58
C ASP A 344 6.59 -19.88 -12.44
N GLU A 345 5.37 -19.75 -12.96
CA GLU A 345 4.75 -20.73 -13.87
C GLU A 345 4.26 -20.08 -15.17
N GLU A 346 4.64 -20.65 -16.32
CA GLU A 346 4.11 -20.29 -17.63
C GLU A 346 2.89 -21.19 -17.97
N PRO A 347 1.74 -20.61 -18.37
CA PRO A 347 1.50 -19.18 -18.57
C PRO A 347 1.33 -18.44 -17.24
N TYR A 348 1.95 -17.25 -17.12
CA TYR A 348 1.85 -16.40 -15.93
C TYR A 348 0.40 -16.24 -15.50
N GLN A 349 0.07 -16.71 -14.30
CA GLN A 349 -1.24 -16.49 -13.73
C GLN A 349 -1.30 -15.04 -13.21
N LYS A 350 -2.04 -14.21 -13.94
CA LYS A 350 -2.40 -12.86 -13.52
C LYS A 350 -3.89 -12.84 -13.30
N GLY A 351 -4.29 -12.35 -12.13
CA GLY A 351 -5.69 -12.27 -11.79
C GLY A 351 -5.89 -11.32 -10.63
N VAL A 352 -7.12 -10.83 -10.54
CA VAL A 352 -7.57 -10.05 -9.38
C VAL A 352 -8.60 -10.89 -8.67
N MET A 353 -8.49 -10.97 -7.36
CA MET A 353 -9.46 -11.60 -6.49
C MET A 353 -10.09 -10.55 -5.58
N THR A 354 -11.39 -10.67 -5.34
CA THR A 354 -12.09 -9.91 -4.31
C THR A 354 -12.56 -10.83 -3.20
N ILE A 355 -12.45 -10.34 -1.97
CA ILE A 355 -12.90 -11.03 -0.75
C ILE A 355 -13.80 -10.08 0.02
N ASN A 356 -14.98 -10.55 0.43
CA ASN A 356 -15.84 -9.80 1.33
C ASN A 356 -15.33 -9.93 2.76
N LEU A 357 -14.77 -8.85 3.30
CA LEU A 357 -14.14 -8.86 4.62
C LEU A 357 -15.17 -8.84 5.75
N THR A 358 -16.36 -8.29 5.50
CA THR A 358 -17.43 -8.29 6.51
C THR A 358 -18.01 -9.68 6.74
N SER A 359 -18.16 -10.48 5.68
CA SER A 359 -18.60 -11.88 5.84
C SER A 359 -17.52 -12.77 6.44
N LEU A 360 -16.25 -12.40 6.24
CA LEU A 360 -15.10 -13.13 6.74
C LEU A 360 -14.95 -13.03 8.27
N ILE A 361 -15.20 -11.85 8.85
CA ILE A 361 -14.90 -11.52 10.25
C ILE A 361 -16.16 -11.62 11.15
N LYS A 362 -17.05 -12.58 10.89
CA LYS A 362 -18.31 -12.72 11.64
C LYS A 362 -18.14 -13.14 13.09
#